data_AF-A0A2M7BMP5-F1
#
_entry.id   AF-A0A2M7BMP5-F1
#
_cell.length_a   1.000
_cell.length_b   1.000
_cell.length_c   1.000
_cell.angle_alpha   90.00
_cell.angle_beta   90.00
_cell.angle_gamma   90.00
#
_symmetry.space_group_name_H-M   'P 1'
#
loop_
_entity.id
_entity.type
_entity.pdbx_description
1 polymer ?
#
loop_
_entity_poly.entity_id
_entity_poly.type
_entity_poly.pdbx_seq_one_letter_code
_entity_poly.pdbx_strand_id
1 'polypeptide(L)' 'DAALPLTYFRRLPLPWEAAFLAGKCFLDYRRKGGLKRSPLPDFYIGAHAEVNSMTLLTRDASRYHTYFPALQIIAPACEK' A
#
# COMPACT_ATOMS: atom_id res chain seq x y z
N ASP A 1 -1.41 23.85 12.59
CA ASP A 1 -1.13 24.12 11.17
C ASP A 1 -1.23 22.85 10.34
N ALA A 2 -1.89 22.90 9.18
CA ALA A 2 -1.88 21.78 8.24
C ALA A 2 -0.55 21.77 7.49
N ALA A 3 0.16 20.63 7.50
CA ALA A 3 1.48 20.50 6.86
C ALA A 3 1.47 20.74 5.34
N LEU A 4 0.30 20.60 4.69
CA LEU A 4 0.10 20.86 3.26
C LEU A 4 -1.30 21.46 3.02
N PRO A 5 -1.46 22.36 2.03
CA PRO A 5 -2.78 22.84 1.60
C PRO A 5 -3.68 21.69 1.12
N LEU A 6 -4.99 21.77 1.38
CA LEU A 6 -5.96 20.75 0.92
C LEU A 6 -6.05 20.64 -0.60
N THR A 7 -5.58 21.64 -1.34
CA THR A 7 -5.52 21.63 -2.80
C THR A 7 -4.38 20.76 -3.36
N TYR A 8 -3.41 20.37 -2.52
CA TYR A 8 -2.22 19.62 -2.96
C TYR A 8 -2.46 18.11 -3.06
N PHE A 9 -3.53 17.59 -2.46
CA PHE A 9 -3.83 16.16 -2.48
C PHE A 9 -5.32 15.90 -2.62
N ARG A 10 -5.65 14.80 -3.30
CA ARG A 10 -7.03 14.31 -3.39
C ARG A 10 -7.19 13.11 -2.48
N ARG A 11 -8.23 13.13 -1.64
CA ARG A 11 -8.64 11.95 -0.86
C ARG A 11 -9.56 11.10 -1.73
N LEU A 12 -9.20 9.85 -1.93
CA LEU A 12 -10.00 8.88 -2.69
C LEU A 12 -10.61 7.86 -1.73
N PRO A 13 -11.86 7.43 -1.97
CA PRO A 13 -12.45 6.33 -1.24
C PRO A 13 -11.69 5.03 -1.55
N LEU A 14 -11.63 4.10 -0.60
CA LEU A 14 -11.04 2.78 -0.83
C LEU A 14 -12.01 1.95 -1.69
N PRO A 15 -11.60 1.46 -2.87
CA PRO A 15 -12.43 0.57 -3.69
C PRO A 15 -12.74 -0.74 -2.95
N TRP A 16 -13.90 -1.33 -3.23
CA TRP A 16 -14.28 -2.62 -2.63
C TRP A 16 -13.34 -3.75 -3.05
N GLU A 17 -12.88 -3.73 -4.30
CA GLU A 17 -11.94 -4.69 -4.88
C GLU A 17 -10.60 -4.64 -4.14
N ALA A 18 -10.17 -3.45 -3.70
CA ALA A 18 -8.95 -3.27 -2.93
C ALA A 18 -9.05 -3.95 -1.56
N ALA A 19 -10.24 -3.97 -0.94
CA ALA A 19 -10.42 -4.68 0.33
C ALA A 19 -10.25 -6.21 0.18
N PHE A 20 -10.74 -6.78 -0.93
CA PHE A 20 -10.56 -8.20 -1.23
C PHE A 20 -9.09 -8.55 -1.46
N LEU A 21 -8.40 -7.77 -2.30
CA LEU A 21 -6.97 -7.96 -2.58
C LEU A 21 -6.13 -7.81 -1.30
N ALA A 22 -6.41 -6.79 -0.48
CA ALA A 22 -5.73 -6.61 0.81
C ALA A 22 -5.92 -7.82 1.74
N GLY A 23 -7.12 -8.42 1.76
CA GLY A 23 -7.39 -9.66 2.49
C GLY A 23 -6.56 -10.85 1.98
N LYS A 24 -6.38 -10.98 0.66
CA LYS A 24 -5.53 -12.00 0.04
C LYS A 24 -4.06 -11.83 0.42
N CYS A 25 -3.53 -10.60 0.39
CA CYS A 25 -2.17 -10.30 0.82
C CYS A 25 -1.99 -10.58 2.33
N PHE A 26 -2.97 -10.23 3.16
CA PHE A 26 -2.92 -10.54 4.59
C PHE A 26 -2.94 -12.04 4.88
N LEU A 27 -3.73 -12.81 4.12
CA LEU A 27 -3.72 -14.28 4.23
C LEU A 27 -2.35 -14.86 3.90
N ASP A 28 -1.69 -14.39 2.84
CA ASP A 28 -0.33 -14.79 2.49
C ASP A 28 0.69 -14.40 3.58
N TYR A 29 0.61 -13.17 4.11
CA TYR A 29 1.40 -12.74 5.26
C TYR A 29 1.25 -13.66 6.47
N ARG A 30 0.01 -14.05 6.83
CA ARG A 30 -0.25 -14.99 7.94
C ARG A 30 0.35 -16.37 7.67
N ARG A 31 0.25 -16.87 6.42
CA ARG A 31 0.86 -18.14 6.01
C ARG A 31 2.38 -18.12 6.09
N LYS A 32 3.00 -16.96 5.85
CA LYS A 32 4.45 -16.72 5.98
C LYS A 32 4.91 -16.49 7.44
N GLY A 33 4.07 -16.77 8.44
CA GLY A 33 4.42 -16.62 9.86
C GLY A 33 4.13 -15.24 10.45
N GLY A 34 3.35 -14.42 9.74
CA GLY A 34 2.95 -13.10 10.20
C GLY A 34 2.20 -13.13 11.54
N LEU A 35 2.68 -12.37 12.52
CA LEU A 35 2.14 -12.36 13.88
C LEU A 35 0.93 -11.44 14.08
N LYS A 36 0.71 -10.47 13.18
CA LYS A 36 -0.37 -9.48 13.31
C LYS A 36 -1.74 -10.15 13.20
N ARG A 37 -2.69 -9.72 14.05
CA ARG A 37 -4.06 -10.27 14.13
C ARG A 37 -5.02 -9.63 13.14
N SER A 38 -4.78 -8.38 12.75
CA SER A 38 -5.59 -7.63 11.78
C SER A 38 -4.80 -7.36 10.49
N PRO A 39 -5.49 -7.20 9.34
CA PRO A 39 -4.86 -6.74 8.11
C PRO A 39 -4.10 -5.43 8.33
N LEU A 40 -2.85 -5.40 7.88
CA LEU A 40 -2.02 -4.20 7.96
C LEU A 40 -2.60 -3.10 7.04
N PRO A 41 -2.62 -1.82 7.49
CA PRO A 41 -3.00 -0.69 6.64
C PRO A 41 -2.24 -0.67 5.30
N ASP A 42 -0.97 -1.06 5.30
CA ASP A 42 -0.11 -1.17 4.12
C ASP A 42 -0.73 -2.06 3.02
N PHE A 43 -1.44 -3.13 3.39
CA PHE A 43 -2.10 -3.98 2.39
C PHE A 43 -3.25 -3.25 1.69
N TYR A 44 -4.00 -2.42 2.41
CA TYR A 44 -5.05 -1.62 1.80
C TYR A 44 -4.47 -0.52 0.91
N ILE A 45 -3.36 0.10 1.32
CA ILE A 45 -2.66 1.12 0.54
C ILE A 45 -2.15 0.52 -0.78
N GLY A 46 -1.44 -0.61 -0.70
CA GLY A 46 -0.91 -1.30 -1.88
C GLY A 46 -2.02 -1.81 -2.79
N ALA A 47 -3.08 -2.40 -2.23
CA ALA A 47 -4.21 -2.90 -3.00
C ALA A 47 -4.99 -1.76 -3.68
N HIS A 48 -5.19 -0.62 -3.02
CA HIS A 48 -5.80 0.55 -3.63
C HIS A 48 -5.00 1.00 -4.86
N ALA A 49 -3.68 1.11 -4.69
CA ALA A 49 -2.79 1.54 -5.76
C ALA A 49 -2.81 0.55 -6.93
N GLU A 50 -2.74 -0.75 -6.68
CA GLU A 50 -2.72 -1.77 -7.74
C GLU A 50 -4.05 -1.83 -8.50
N VAL A 51 -5.18 -1.86 -7.79
CA VAL A 51 -6.52 -1.90 -8.41
C VAL A 51 -6.78 -0.69 -9.31
N ASN A 52 -6.27 0.48 -8.95
CA ASN A 52 -6.43 1.70 -9.74
C ASN A 52 -5.24 1.99 -10.68
N SER A 53 -4.30 1.06 -10.82
CA SER A 53 -3.09 1.26 -11.65
C SER A 53 -2.31 2.55 -11.29
N MET A 54 -2.26 2.88 -10.00
CA MET A 54 -1.53 4.04 -9.48
C MET A 54 -0.09 3.67 -9.14
N THR A 55 0.81 4.65 -9.23
CA THR A 55 2.17 4.53 -8.72
C THR A 55 2.22 4.83 -7.22
N LEU A 56 2.81 3.93 -6.44
CA LEU A 56 2.95 4.10 -5.00
C LEU A 56 4.30 4.76 -4.65
N LEU A 57 4.25 5.92 -4.01
CA LEU A 57 5.41 6.56 -3.40
C LEU A 57 5.61 6.01 -1.98
N THR A 58 6.72 5.32 -1.71
CA THR A 58 7.00 4.75 -0.39
C THR A 58 8.50 4.65 -0.09
N ARG A 59 8.86 4.70 1.19
CA ARG A 59 10.23 4.41 1.64
C ARG A 59 10.50 2.91 1.83
N ASP A 60 9.47 2.08 1.89
CA ASP A 60 9.58 0.63 2.10
C ASP A 60 9.20 -0.15 0.84
N ALA A 61 9.97 0.01 -0.25
CA ALA A 61 9.68 -0.63 -1.52
C ALA A 61 9.72 -2.18 -1.43
N SER A 62 10.65 -2.72 -0.65
CA SER A 62 10.84 -4.17 -0.51
C SER A 62 9.58 -4.87 0.03
N ARG A 63 8.94 -4.28 1.04
CA ARG A 63 7.68 -4.82 1.58
C ARG A 63 6.58 -4.83 0.53
N TYR A 64 6.38 -3.73 -0.19
CA TYR A 64 5.31 -3.65 -1.19
C TYR A 64 5.56 -4.58 -2.37
N HIS A 65 6.78 -4.67 -2.89
CA HIS A 65 7.11 -5.62 -3.97
C HIS A 65 6.88 -7.09 -3.60
N THR A 66 7.02 -7.46 -2.32
CA THR A 66 6.76 -8.84 -1.86
C THR A 66 5.30 -9.27 -2.06
N TYR A 67 4.35 -8.35 -1.93
CA TYR A 67 2.92 -8.66 -1.99
C TYR A 67 2.22 -8.13 -3.25
N PHE A 68 2.80 -7.11 -3.89
CA PHE A 68 2.26 -6.38 -5.04
C PHE A 68 3.33 -6.31 -6.14
N PRO A 69 3.70 -7.44 -6.76
CA PRO A 69 4.84 -7.50 -7.69
C PRO A 69 4.61 -6.69 -8.99
N ALA A 70 3.36 -6.47 -9.38
CA ALA A 70 3.00 -5.67 -10.55
C ALA A 70 2.89 -4.16 -10.26
N LEU A 71 2.86 -3.77 -8.98
CA LEU A 71 2.67 -2.39 -8.57
C LEU A 71 3.90 -1.54 -8.92
N GLN A 72 3.66 -0.42 -9.57
CA GLN A 72 4.70 0.57 -9.86
C GLN A 72 5.03 1.33 -8.58
N ILE A 73 6.30 1.37 -8.20
CA ILE A 73 6.76 1.97 -6.95
C ILE A 73 7.83 3.03 -7.24
N ILE A 74 7.66 4.21 -6.67
CA ILE A 74 8.71 5.21 -6.55
C ILE A 74 9.22 5.18 -5.12
N ALA A 75 10.51 4.92 -4.95
CA ALA A 75 11.17 4.94 -3.66
C ALA A 75 12.27 5.99 -3.68
N PRO A 76 12.09 7.15 -3.00
CA PRO A 76 13.15 8.13 -2.90
C PRO A 76 14.31 7.49 -2.13
N ALA A 77 15.51 7.57 -2.71
CA ALA A 77 16.71 7.19 -2.00
C ALA A 77 16.83 8.05 -0.73
N CYS A 78 17.27 7.46 0.36
CA CYS A 78 17.72 8.25 1.50
C CYS A 78 18.98 8.99 1.05
N GLU A 79 18.88 10.29 0.74
CA GLU A 79 20.06 11.15 0.74
C GLU A 79 20.67 11.06 2.14
N LYS A 80 21.94 10.66 2.19
CA LYS A 80 22.70 10.56 3.45
C LYS A 80 23.15 11.93 3.91
#